data_AF-A0A2W2BQM5-F1
#
_entry.id   AF-A0A2W2BQM5-F1
#
_cell.length_a   1.000
_cell.length_b   1.000
_cell.length_c   1.000
_cell.angle_alpha   90.00
_cell.angle_beta   90.00
_cell.angle_gamma   90.00
#
_symmetry.space_group_name_H-M   'P 1'
#
loop_
_entity.id
_entity.type
_entity.pdbx_description
1 polymer ?
#
loop_
_entity_poly.entity_id
_entity_poly.type
_entity_poly.pdbx_seq_one_letter_code
_entity_poly.pdbx_strand_id
1 'polypeptide(L)'
;MLIISPQAGLGNRLRAVAAAIVLARQTGRRCLHCWTPGEPNDPRPNVNALQRIGFEDLFEPCRALPAAMPDDMRSISACFSEWVPGDGWHAVQSSAQRLWLLLPQNPQGGVPLADMVARCAAPVVLLETSMAERLSQDLGGAASEPDWNALMSEAYALLRPRAAFRALAESVPAAAVALTVRRGDLLQYSPESNQALDALCHWAAALHGRGPIAVFSDEAEAAGRVAAAITAAGGRTVDYGGLRQPGMPDHLRAFVDFLYISRCPVITGTPGSSFAFEAARFGKQRFVRNLDRSFMMDQAAGEQDELSRLALLHGSDKNAGHSYTALYHSHFAPLRSTPLKLLEIGIGGYEDPHAGGASLRMWRDYFPQGEVFGLDYHPKHISEERIRVFQGSQADPRVLARLIEAVGEGGFDIIIDDGSHRSEHVTATFMMLFPFLKEGGWYVVEDTQTANWAKFGALDTAGSRRLSMMEFFKNLVDGLNWREVHAPGYEPTYCDLNISGLHFYHNIVFVRKGRNDEESNIVQANRMPGWMTE
;
A
#
# COMPACT_ATOMS: atom_id res chain seq x y z
N MET A 1 -1.34 31.95 20.54
CA MET A 1 -0.10 31.67 19.79
C MET A 1 0.03 30.18 19.58
N LEU A 2 0.64 29.79 18.46
CA LEU A 2 0.95 28.43 18.08
C LEU A 2 2.46 28.36 17.84
N ILE A 3 3.17 27.54 18.63
CA ILE A 3 4.62 27.37 18.51
C ILE A 3 4.87 25.97 17.95
N ILE A 4 5.50 25.87 16.79
CA ILE A 4 5.95 24.58 16.25
C ILE A 4 7.40 24.34 16.67
N SER A 5 7.69 23.21 17.30
CA SER A 5 9.08 22.79 17.60
C SER A 5 9.42 21.55 16.76
N PRO A 6 9.78 21.73 15.48
CA PRO A 6 10.00 20.61 14.60
C PRO A 6 11.30 19.88 14.94
N GLN A 7 11.24 18.55 14.96
CA GLN A 7 12.34 17.62 15.12
C GLN A 7 12.29 16.57 14.00
N ALA A 8 13.15 15.55 14.05
CA ALA A 8 13.37 14.58 12.96
C ALA A 8 14.14 15.15 11.75
N GLY A 9 14.19 14.37 10.66
CA GLY A 9 14.89 14.73 9.42
C GLY A 9 14.28 15.93 8.71
N LEU A 10 15.03 16.50 7.75
CA LEU A 10 14.69 17.76 7.08
C LEU A 10 13.27 17.80 6.51
N GLY A 11 12.83 16.73 5.81
CA GLY A 11 11.48 16.65 5.24
C GLY A 11 10.38 16.78 6.29
N ASN A 12 10.49 16.06 7.42
CA ASN A 12 9.51 16.13 8.51
C ASN A 12 9.49 17.51 9.17
N ARG A 13 10.65 18.15 9.35
CA ARG A 13 10.72 19.50 9.91
C ARG A 13 10.03 20.53 9.01
N LEU A 14 10.29 20.44 7.71
CA LEU A 14 9.66 21.31 6.70
C LEU A 14 8.14 21.10 6.66
N ARG A 15 7.69 19.84 6.66
CA ARG A 15 6.26 19.50 6.77
C ARG A 15 5.64 20.12 8.01
N ALA A 16 6.27 19.94 9.16
CA ALA A 16 5.78 20.45 10.44
C ALA A 16 5.63 21.98 10.44
N VAL A 17 6.62 22.69 9.91
CA VAL A 17 6.56 24.14 9.76
C VAL A 17 5.43 24.59 8.82
N ALA A 18 5.33 23.99 7.63
CA ALA A 18 4.30 24.34 6.66
C ALA A 18 2.89 24.05 7.20
N ALA A 19 2.69 22.88 7.83
CA ALA A 19 1.43 22.51 8.46
C ALA A 19 1.04 23.47 9.59
N ALA A 20 2.01 23.91 10.41
CA ALA A 20 1.76 24.88 11.47
C ALA A 20 1.30 26.24 10.92
N ILE A 21 1.85 26.69 9.78
CA ILE A 21 1.39 27.91 9.10
C ILE A 21 -0.06 27.75 8.63
N VAL A 22 -0.41 26.60 8.03
CA VAL A 22 -1.78 26.32 7.58
C VAL A 22 -2.75 26.31 8.76
N LEU A 23 -2.41 25.59 9.82
CA LEU A 23 -3.21 25.48 11.04
C LEU A 23 -3.40 26.82 11.76
N ALA A 24 -2.34 27.63 11.82
CA ALA A 24 -2.39 28.98 12.37
C ALA A 24 -3.39 29.87 11.61
N ARG A 25 -3.42 29.78 10.28
CA ARG A 25 -4.41 30.49 9.45
C ARG A 25 -5.84 30.01 9.73
N GLN A 26 -6.05 28.70 9.80
CA GLN A 26 -7.37 28.11 10.04
C GLN A 26 -7.92 28.46 11.43
N THR A 27 -7.05 28.55 12.44
CA THR A 27 -7.44 28.78 13.84
C THR A 27 -7.35 30.25 14.27
N GLY A 28 -6.93 31.14 13.37
CA GLY A 28 -6.69 32.56 13.70
C GLY A 28 -5.55 32.79 14.71
N ARG A 29 -4.70 31.78 14.95
CA ARG A 29 -3.57 31.88 15.88
C ARG A 29 -2.34 32.46 15.16
N ARG A 30 -1.53 33.24 15.88
CA ARG A 30 -0.18 33.62 15.42
C ARG A 30 0.77 32.42 15.50
N CYS A 31 1.42 32.07 14.39
CA CYS A 31 2.42 31.01 14.31
C CYS A 31 3.83 31.52 14.66
N LEU A 32 4.60 30.72 15.41
CA LEU A 32 6.02 30.91 15.73
C LEU A 32 6.75 29.58 15.53
N HIS A 33 8.06 29.59 15.25
CA HIS A 33 8.87 28.37 15.26
C HIS A 33 9.88 28.35 16.42
N CYS A 34 10.05 27.18 17.02
CA CYS A 34 11.14 26.81 17.89
C CYS A 34 12.00 25.75 17.16
N TRP A 35 12.48 26.13 15.97
CA TRP A 35 13.48 25.38 15.21
C TRP A 35 14.84 26.03 15.43
N THR A 36 15.40 25.80 16.60
CA THR A 36 16.71 26.29 17.01
C THR A 36 17.71 25.13 17.04
N PRO A 37 19.02 25.41 16.88
CA PRO A 37 20.06 24.42 17.18
C PRO A 37 19.86 23.87 18.60
N GLY A 38 19.95 22.56 18.76
CA GLY A 38 19.80 21.89 20.05
C GLY A 38 20.88 20.85 20.29
N GLU A 39 20.93 20.32 21.52
CA GLU A 39 21.75 19.16 21.84
C GLU A 39 21.18 17.92 21.14
N PRO A 40 21.96 17.27 20.28
CA PRO A 40 21.47 16.11 19.58
C PRO A 40 21.27 14.94 20.52
N ASN A 41 20.11 14.31 20.44
CA ASN A 41 19.71 13.17 21.26
C ASN A 41 19.20 11.99 20.40
N ASP A 42 19.18 12.15 19.08
CA ASP A 42 18.82 11.09 18.16
C ASP A 42 20.03 10.16 17.92
N PRO A 43 19.84 8.82 17.99
CA PRO A 43 20.92 7.86 17.74
C PRO A 43 21.37 7.82 16.27
N ARG A 44 20.58 8.38 15.34
CA ARG A 44 20.89 8.37 13.91
C ARG A 44 21.83 9.52 13.53
N PRO A 45 23.01 9.26 12.95
CA PRO A 45 24.01 10.30 12.68
C PRO A 45 23.51 11.46 11.81
N ASN A 46 22.69 11.18 10.80
CA ASN A 46 22.11 12.16 9.89
C ASN A 46 21.09 13.09 10.57
N VAL A 47 20.21 12.55 11.43
CA VAL A 47 19.22 13.32 12.19
C VAL A 47 19.91 14.11 13.30
N ASN A 48 20.88 13.49 13.96
CA ASN A 48 21.74 14.12 14.97
C ASN A 48 22.44 15.37 14.41
N ALA A 49 22.98 15.29 13.19
CA ALA A 49 23.60 16.41 12.52
C ALA A 49 22.60 17.54 12.21
N LEU A 50 21.39 17.21 11.77
CA LEU A 50 20.32 18.19 11.50
C LEU A 50 19.80 18.87 12.78
N GLN A 51 19.88 18.22 13.94
CA GLN A 51 19.52 18.82 15.24
C GLN A 51 20.40 20.00 15.63
N ARG A 52 21.58 20.14 15.01
CA ARG A 52 22.50 21.26 15.25
C ARG A 52 22.20 22.50 14.40
N ILE A 53 21.17 22.47 13.55
CA ILE A 53 20.84 23.54 12.61
C ILE A 53 19.51 24.20 12.99
N GLY A 54 19.51 25.53 12.99
CA GLY A 54 18.32 26.37 13.13
C GLY A 54 17.64 26.68 11.80
N PHE A 55 16.42 27.18 11.87
CA PHE A 55 15.69 27.64 10.69
C PHE A 55 16.45 28.72 9.92
N GLU A 56 17.03 29.70 10.64
CA GLU A 56 17.75 30.84 10.08
C GLU A 56 19.09 30.46 9.46
N ASP A 57 19.62 29.26 9.71
CA ASP A 57 20.81 28.77 8.99
C ASP A 57 20.46 28.40 7.55
N LEU A 58 19.21 28.02 7.28
CA LEU A 58 18.74 27.53 5.98
C LEU A 58 17.90 28.56 5.22
N PHE A 59 17.10 29.34 5.95
CA PHE A 59 16.13 30.30 5.41
C PHE A 59 16.41 31.73 5.85
N GLU A 60 15.99 32.69 5.02
CA GLU A 60 15.88 34.09 5.41
C GLU A 60 14.76 34.27 6.45
N PRO A 61 14.82 35.28 7.34
CA PRO A 61 13.77 35.56 8.31
C PRO A 61 12.37 35.68 7.67
N CYS A 62 11.41 34.93 8.19
CA CYS A 62 10.04 34.87 7.65
C CYS A 62 9.05 35.58 8.58
N ARG A 63 8.33 36.60 8.08
CA ARG A 63 7.32 37.31 8.88
C ARG A 63 6.12 36.43 9.27
N ALA A 64 5.77 35.46 8.43
CA ALA A 64 4.66 34.53 8.69
C ALA A 64 5.02 33.44 9.71
N LEU A 65 6.31 33.27 9.98
CA LEU A 65 6.84 32.27 10.89
C LEU A 65 8.12 32.82 11.56
N PRO A 66 8.01 33.78 12.50
CA PRO A 66 9.17 34.28 13.22
C PRO A 66 9.59 33.32 14.35
N ALA A 67 10.85 33.42 14.76
CA ALA A 67 11.40 32.64 15.87
C ALA A 67 10.67 32.96 17.18
N ALA A 68 10.38 31.92 17.96
CA ALA A 68 9.88 32.04 19.32
C ALA A 68 10.99 32.57 20.24
N MET A 69 10.69 33.59 21.02
CA MET A 69 11.60 34.15 22.01
C MET A 69 11.58 33.32 23.31
N PRO A 70 12.61 33.41 24.16
CA PRO A 70 12.64 32.70 25.45
C PRO A 70 11.43 33.00 26.36
N ASP A 71 10.83 34.19 26.27
CA ASP A 71 9.61 34.53 27.02
C ASP A 71 8.38 33.83 26.43
N ASP A 72 8.28 33.69 25.10
CA ASP A 72 7.21 32.93 24.45
C ASP A 72 7.26 31.46 24.91
N MET A 73 8.47 30.87 24.97
CA MET A 73 8.68 29.50 25.42
C MET A 73 8.30 29.30 26.89
N ARG A 74 8.51 30.30 27.76
CA ARG A 74 8.09 30.27 29.18
C ARG A 74 6.58 30.40 29.37
N SER A 75 5.87 30.92 28.37
CA SER A 75 4.43 31.14 28.41
C SER A 75 3.58 29.98 27.86
N ILE A 76 4.23 28.91 27.39
CA ILE A 76 3.55 27.69 26.91
C ILE A 76 2.64 27.16 28.02
N SER A 77 1.39 26.88 27.66
CA SER A 77 0.34 26.47 28.60
C SER A 77 -0.43 25.23 28.14
N ALA A 78 -0.13 24.72 26.93
CA ALA A 78 -0.57 23.43 26.44
C ALA A 78 0.44 22.88 25.42
N CYS A 79 0.56 21.56 25.34
CA CYS A 79 1.37 20.85 24.34
C CYS A 79 0.53 19.75 23.69
N PHE A 80 0.46 19.74 22.36
CA PHE A 80 -0.10 18.63 21.59
C PHE A 80 1.03 17.78 21.02
N SER A 81 1.01 16.50 21.35
CA SER A 81 1.96 15.49 20.90
C SER A 81 1.24 14.16 20.72
N GLU A 82 1.65 13.39 19.72
CA GLU A 82 1.21 12.01 19.51
C GLU A 82 1.92 11.04 20.48
N TRP A 83 3.08 11.46 20.99
CA TRP A 83 3.95 10.63 21.80
C TRP A 83 3.80 10.93 23.28
N VAL A 84 3.73 9.89 24.10
CA VAL A 84 3.63 9.97 25.55
C VAL A 84 4.93 9.54 26.23
N PRO A 85 5.17 9.96 27.48
CA PRO A 85 6.32 9.47 28.25
C PRO A 85 6.37 7.93 28.28
N GLY A 86 7.45 7.36 27.74
CA GLY A 86 7.62 5.91 27.58
C GLY A 86 7.79 5.47 26.12
N ASP A 87 7.32 6.29 25.16
CA ASP A 87 7.50 5.99 23.73
C ASP A 87 8.94 6.23 23.28
N GLY A 88 9.44 5.39 22.36
CA GLY A 88 10.78 5.55 21.79
C GLY A 88 10.97 6.92 21.10
N TRP A 89 9.93 7.40 20.42
CA TRP A 89 9.92 8.72 19.76
C TRP A 89 9.79 9.88 20.74
N HIS A 90 9.22 9.66 21.92
CA HIS A 90 9.21 10.64 22.99
C HIS A 90 10.62 10.89 23.55
N ALA A 91 11.51 9.89 23.55
CA ALA A 91 12.87 10.02 24.07
C ALA A 91 13.80 10.91 23.20
N VAL A 92 13.50 11.03 21.90
CA VAL A 92 14.28 11.82 20.93
C VAL A 92 13.70 13.22 20.66
N GLN A 93 12.77 13.66 21.49
CA GLN A 93 12.12 14.97 21.42
C GLN A 93 13.08 16.14 21.73
N SER A 94 12.74 17.33 21.23
CA SER A 94 13.51 18.55 21.43
C SER A 94 13.67 18.90 22.91
N SER A 95 14.71 19.66 23.25
CA SER A 95 14.86 20.21 24.61
C SER A 95 13.66 21.05 25.03
N ALA A 96 12.98 21.71 24.08
CA ALA A 96 11.74 22.44 24.34
C ALA A 96 10.59 21.50 24.72
N GLN A 97 10.49 20.31 24.13
CA GLN A 97 9.47 19.30 24.42
C GLN A 97 9.74 18.59 25.76
N ARG A 98 11.03 18.34 26.10
CA ARG A 98 11.46 17.76 27.38
C ARG A 98 11.09 18.60 28.62
N LEU A 99 10.86 19.91 28.45
CA LEU A 99 10.46 20.80 29.55
C LEU A 99 8.97 20.69 29.90
N TRP A 100 8.13 20.07 29.04
CA TRP A 100 6.66 20.07 29.19
C TRP A 100 6.05 18.68 29.46
N LEU A 101 6.83 17.81 30.12
CA LEU A 101 6.50 16.43 30.51
C LEU A 101 5.20 16.24 31.33
N LEU A 102 4.54 17.32 31.78
CA LEU A 102 3.38 17.29 32.67
C LEU A 102 2.06 17.77 32.02
N LEU A 103 2.08 18.21 30.76
CA LEU A 103 0.89 18.72 30.05
C LEU A 103 0.67 18.15 28.63
N PRO A 104 1.02 16.88 28.29
CA PRO A 104 0.67 16.35 26.99
C PRO A 104 -0.86 16.19 26.90
N GLN A 105 -1.50 16.93 26.01
CA GLN A 105 -2.83 16.58 25.54
C GLN A 105 -2.63 15.62 24.37
N ASN A 106 -2.68 14.31 24.67
CA ASN A 106 -2.76 13.29 23.63
C ASN A 106 -4.11 13.47 22.92
N PRO A 107 -4.11 13.80 21.63
CA PRO A 107 -5.35 14.06 20.95
C PRO A 107 -6.13 12.74 20.78
N GLN A 108 -7.22 12.57 21.53
CA GLN A 108 -8.06 11.37 21.47
C GLN A 108 -8.57 11.13 20.04
N GLY A 109 -8.53 9.87 19.61
CA GLY A 109 -8.92 9.47 18.26
C GLY A 109 -10.33 9.95 17.89
N GLY A 110 -10.45 10.58 16.72
CA GLY A 110 -11.72 11.00 16.14
C GLY A 110 -12.02 12.52 16.14
N VAL A 111 -11.22 13.36 16.82
CA VAL A 111 -11.38 14.83 16.75
C VAL A 111 -10.28 15.46 15.88
N PRO A 112 -10.64 16.24 14.85
CA PRO A 112 -9.69 17.00 14.03
C PRO A 112 -8.74 17.89 14.86
N LEU A 113 -7.45 17.87 14.58
CA LEU A 113 -6.43 18.70 15.23
C LEU A 113 -6.76 20.20 15.09
N ALA A 114 -7.28 20.62 13.93
CA ALA A 114 -7.73 21.99 13.73
C ALA A 114 -8.80 22.41 14.75
N ASP A 115 -9.78 21.53 14.99
CA ASP A 115 -10.82 21.72 15.99
C ASP A 115 -10.26 21.72 17.41
N MET A 116 -9.32 20.82 17.71
CA MET A 116 -8.68 20.76 19.01
C MET A 116 -7.94 22.06 19.32
N VAL A 117 -7.15 22.57 18.37
CA VAL A 117 -6.39 23.83 18.52
C VAL A 117 -7.32 25.05 18.55
N ALA A 118 -8.43 25.02 17.81
CA ALA A 118 -9.45 26.06 17.86
C ALA A 118 -10.17 26.12 19.23
N ARG A 119 -10.52 24.96 19.80
CA ARG A 119 -11.23 24.85 21.10
C ARG A 119 -10.30 25.00 22.31
N CYS A 120 -8.98 24.88 22.12
CA CYS A 120 -8.02 24.97 23.21
C CYS A 120 -8.00 26.38 23.82
N ALA A 121 -8.42 26.52 25.08
CA ALA A 121 -8.39 27.81 25.79
C ALA A 121 -6.96 28.31 26.10
N ALA A 122 -5.94 27.47 25.94
CA ALA A 122 -4.56 27.86 26.25
C ALA A 122 -4.08 28.98 25.32
N PRO A 123 -3.56 30.10 25.89
CA PRO A 123 -3.08 31.23 25.10
C PRO A 123 -1.87 30.88 24.23
N VAL A 124 -1.04 29.93 24.66
CA VAL A 124 0.17 29.51 23.95
C VAL A 124 0.24 28.00 23.89
N VAL A 125 0.16 27.48 22.68
CA VAL A 125 0.11 26.05 22.39
C VAL A 125 1.39 25.65 21.68
N LEU A 126 2.09 24.65 22.21
CA LEU A 126 3.20 23.97 21.55
C LEU A 126 2.67 22.81 20.71
N LEU A 127 3.14 22.70 19.47
CA LEU A 127 2.91 21.56 18.60
C LEU A 127 4.20 20.76 18.41
N GLU A 128 4.07 19.45 18.53
CA GLU A 128 5.09 18.47 18.14
C GLU A 128 5.08 18.25 16.60
N THR A 129 6.22 17.86 16.04
CA THR A 129 6.45 17.53 14.63
C THR A 129 5.40 16.60 14.02
N SER A 130 5.04 15.54 14.75
CA SER A 130 4.11 14.49 14.33
C SER A 130 2.69 15.01 14.10
N MET A 131 2.29 16.08 14.80
CA MET A 131 0.95 16.69 14.67
C MET A 131 0.64 17.16 13.23
N ALA A 132 1.66 17.41 12.42
CA ALA A 132 1.48 17.75 11.02
C ALA A 132 0.89 16.61 10.18
N GLU A 133 1.16 15.36 10.57
CA GLU A 133 0.59 14.18 9.91
C GLU A 133 -0.88 14.00 10.27
N ARG A 134 -1.23 14.21 11.54
CA ARG A 134 -2.63 14.25 12.00
C ARG A 134 -3.45 15.31 11.27
N LEU A 135 -2.90 16.53 11.13
CA LEU A 135 -3.57 17.60 10.37
C LEU A 135 -3.88 17.19 8.93
N SER A 136 -2.97 16.44 8.30
CA SER A 136 -3.16 15.90 6.95
C SER A 136 -4.30 14.88 6.89
N GLN A 137 -4.50 14.06 7.92
CA GLN A 137 -5.57 13.08 8.01
C GLN A 137 -6.92 13.74 8.28
N ASP A 138 -6.93 14.76 9.13
CA ASP A 138 -8.13 15.48 9.56
C ASP A 138 -8.81 16.30 8.45
N LEU A 139 -8.01 16.87 7.53
CA LEU A 139 -8.53 17.56 6.36
C LEU A 139 -8.95 16.57 5.25
N GLY A 140 -8.47 15.32 5.29
CA GLY A 140 -8.76 14.26 4.33
C GLY A 140 -10.12 13.57 4.48
N GLY A 141 -10.97 14.02 5.41
CA GLY A 141 -12.39 13.64 5.47
C GLY A 141 -13.33 14.61 4.73
N ALA A 142 -12.86 15.80 4.36
CA ALA A 142 -13.69 16.85 3.72
C ALA A 142 -13.00 17.56 2.53
N ALA A 143 -11.68 17.45 2.38
CA ALA A 143 -10.91 18.01 1.27
C ALA A 143 -10.14 16.90 0.54
N SER A 144 -10.02 17.01 -0.78
CA SER A 144 -9.31 16.03 -1.59
C SER A 144 -7.78 16.14 -1.35
N GLU A 145 -7.00 15.06 -1.55
CA GLU A 145 -5.53 15.11 -1.48
C GLU A 145 -4.90 16.29 -2.29
N PRO A 146 -5.43 16.66 -3.48
CA PRO A 146 -5.06 17.89 -4.18
C PRO A 146 -5.18 19.19 -3.37
N ASP A 147 -6.24 19.34 -2.58
CA ASP A 147 -6.50 20.56 -1.79
C ASP A 147 -5.47 20.74 -0.68
N TRP A 148 -5.07 19.64 -0.02
CA TRP A 148 -4.04 19.67 1.01
C TRP A 148 -2.66 20.02 0.44
N ASN A 149 -2.30 19.44 -0.72
CA ASN A 149 -1.03 19.75 -1.37
C ASN A 149 -0.94 21.22 -1.78
N ALA A 150 -2.05 21.83 -2.23
CA ALA A 150 -2.12 23.25 -2.54
C ALA A 150 -1.85 24.11 -1.30
N LEU A 151 -2.53 23.83 -0.18
CA LEU A 151 -2.35 24.56 1.09
C LEU A 151 -0.90 24.49 1.60
N MET A 152 -0.29 23.31 1.57
CA MET A 152 1.11 23.12 1.96
C MET A 152 2.07 23.89 1.05
N SER A 153 1.83 23.87 -0.26
CA SER A 153 2.64 24.59 -1.23
C SER A 153 2.55 26.12 -1.06
N GLU A 154 1.38 26.64 -0.67
CA GLU A 154 1.22 28.05 -0.32
C GLU A 154 1.96 28.44 0.95
N ALA A 155 1.99 27.56 1.95
CA ALA A 155 2.79 27.77 3.15
C ALA A 155 4.29 27.78 2.83
N TYR A 156 4.77 26.84 2.01
CA TYR A 156 6.16 26.79 1.57
C TYR A 156 6.60 28.03 0.79
N ALA A 157 5.72 28.63 -0.01
CA ALA A 157 6.03 29.85 -0.76
C ALA A 157 6.38 31.07 0.13
N LEU A 158 6.08 31.02 1.43
CA LEU A 158 6.48 32.05 2.41
C LEU A 158 7.93 31.89 2.87
N LEU A 159 8.51 30.70 2.72
CA LEU A 159 9.85 30.38 3.17
C LEU A 159 10.84 30.70 2.05
N ARG A 160 11.87 31.50 2.34
CA ARG A 160 12.89 31.89 1.36
C ARG A 160 14.22 31.24 1.72
N PRO A 161 14.66 30.18 1.01
CA PRO A 161 15.97 29.58 1.26
C PRO A 161 17.08 30.63 1.09
N ARG A 162 18.17 30.59 1.85
CA ARG A 162 19.28 31.54 1.66
C ARG A 162 19.89 31.46 0.27
N ALA A 163 20.35 32.60 -0.25
CA ALA A 163 20.84 32.73 -1.63
C ALA A 163 21.98 31.75 -1.98
N ALA A 164 22.89 31.48 -1.04
CA ALA A 164 24.01 30.56 -1.25
C ALA A 164 23.55 29.13 -1.60
N PHE A 165 22.54 28.60 -0.91
CA PHE A 165 22.02 27.25 -1.20
C PHE A 165 21.25 27.18 -2.51
N ARG A 166 20.52 28.26 -2.86
CA ARG A 166 19.83 28.35 -4.16
C ARG A 166 20.83 28.36 -5.31
N ALA A 167 21.88 29.19 -5.21
CA ALA A 167 22.94 29.26 -6.21
C ALA A 167 23.65 27.91 -6.40
N LEU A 168 23.90 27.19 -5.31
CA LEU A 168 24.45 25.83 -5.37
C LEU A 168 23.49 24.87 -6.12
N ALA A 169 22.22 24.82 -5.74
CA ALA A 169 21.25 23.98 -6.44
C ALA A 169 21.09 24.37 -7.92
N GLU A 170 21.25 25.66 -8.25
CA GLU A 170 21.22 26.20 -9.62
C GLU A 170 22.46 25.88 -10.45
N SER A 171 23.60 25.57 -9.81
CA SER A 171 24.83 25.21 -10.51
C SER A 171 24.83 23.82 -11.16
N VAL A 172 23.88 22.95 -10.75
CA VAL A 172 23.76 21.60 -11.31
C VAL A 172 22.90 21.59 -12.57
N PRO A 173 23.28 20.82 -13.61
CA PRO A 173 22.45 20.65 -14.81
C PRO A 173 21.04 20.20 -14.47
N ALA A 174 20.04 20.78 -15.13
CA ALA A 174 18.65 20.44 -14.88
C ALA A 174 18.33 18.97 -15.23
N ALA A 175 17.69 18.26 -14.31
CA ALA A 175 17.09 16.95 -14.55
C ALA A 175 15.58 17.09 -14.82
N ALA A 176 15.07 16.26 -15.74
CA ALA A 176 13.65 16.10 -15.98
C ALA A 176 12.97 15.29 -14.87
N VAL A 177 13.72 14.34 -14.28
CA VAL A 177 13.23 13.50 -13.17
C VAL A 177 14.25 13.51 -12.03
N ALA A 178 13.78 13.77 -10.81
CA ALA A 178 14.52 13.49 -9.59
C ALA A 178 14.04 12.17 -8.98
N LEU A 179 14.92 11.18 -8.90
CA LEU A 179 14.68 9.89 -8.27
C LEU A 179 15.40 9.83 -6.93
N THR A 180 14.65 9.74 -5.84
CA THR A 180 15.20 9.57 -4.50
C THR A 180 15.04 8.12 -4.01
N VAL A 181 16.13 7.57 -3.48
CA VAL A 181 16.24 6.20 -3.00
C VAL A 181 16.69 6.27 -1.55
N ARG A 182 15.82 5.90 -0.62
CA ARG A 182 16.14 5.88 0.82
C ARG A 182 16.21 4.44 1.28
N ARG A 183 17.36 4.02 1.81
CA ARG A 183 17.57 2.66 2.30
C ARG A 183 18.23 2.59 3.67
N GLY A 184 18.85 3.67 4.16
CA GLY A 184 19.55 3.67 5.45
C GLY A 184 18.59 3.57 6.65
N ASP A 185 18.69 4.52 7.58
CA ASP A 185 17.91 4.50 8.84
C ASP A 185 16.39 4.44 8.63
N LEU A 186 15.88 4.79 7.46
CA LEU A 186 14.45 4.67 7.12
C LEU A 186 13.95 3.23 7.28
N LEU A 187 14.73 2.23 6.86
CA LEU A 187 14.29 0.82 6.83
C LEU A 187 14.19 0.19 8.22
N GLN A 188 14.76 0.82 9.24
CA GLN A 188 14.58 0.39 10.63
C GLN A 188 13.16 0.66 11.13
N TYR A 189 12.51 1.70 10.62
CA TYR A 189 11.20 2.17 11.12
C TYR A 189 10.08 1.94 10.11
N SER A 190 10.42 1.91 8.82
CA SER A 190 9.52 1.54 7.74
C SER A 190 10.11 0.39 6.93
N PRO A 191 10.20 -0.84 7.50
CA PRO A 191 10.65 -2.02 6.77
C PRO A 191 9.84 -2.28 5.49
N GLU A 192 8.55 -1.91 5.49
CA GLU A 192 7.66 -1.97 4.33
C GLU A 192 8.10 -1.06 3.18
N SER A 193 8.92 -0.05 3.48
CA SER A 193 9.53 0.82 2.46
C SER A 193 10.81 0.22 1.86
N ASN A 194 11.24 -0.96 2.32
CA ASN A 194 12.38 -1.69 1.78
C ASN A 194 12.04 -2.28 0.41
N GLN A 195 12.44 -1.58 -0.63
CA GLN A 195 12.32 -2.07 -2.00
C GLN A 195 13.54 -2.94 -2.33
N ALA A 196 13.35 -4.12 -2.92
CA ALA A 196 14.47 -4.89 -3.46
C ALA A 196 15.23 -4.03 -4.50
N LEU A 197 16.55 -3.92 -4.36
CA LEU A 197 17.35 -3.03 -5.22
C LEU A 197 17.25 -3.42 -6.70
N ASP A 198 17.09 -4.70 -7.00
CA ASP A 198 16.87 -5.19 -8.38
C ASP A 198 15.55 -4.72 -8.96
N ALA A 199 14.46 -4.77 -8.18
CA ALA A 199 13.16 -4.26 -8.59
C ALA A 199 13.20 -2.74 -8.82
N LEU A 200 13.92 -2.01 -7.96
CA LEU A 200 14.13 -0.58 -8.11
C LEU A 200 14.95 -0.24 -9.37
N CYS A 201 16.01 -1.00 -9.65
CA CYS A 201 16.81 -0.85 -10.88
C CYS A 201 15.97 -1.10 -12.13
N HIS A 202 15.15 -2.16 -12.14
CA HIS A 202 14.25 -2.47 -13.24
C HIS A 202 13.23 -1.36 -13.47
N TRP A 203 12.61 -0.86 -12.39
CA TRP A 203 11.68 0.26 -12.47
C TRP A 203 12.36 1.56 -12.92
N ALA A 204 13.56 1.87 -12.42
CA ALA A 204 14.30 3.06 -12.79
C ALA A 204 14.75 3.02 -14.26
N ALA A 205 15.11 1.83 -14.76
CA ALA A 205 15.41 1.61 -16.17
C ALA A 205 14.24 2.03 -17.08
N ALA A 206 12.98 1.80 -16.68
CA ALA A 206 11.79 2.21 -17.42
C ALA A 206 11.63 3.75 -17.57
N LEU A 207 12.42 4.54 -16.84
CA LEU A 207 12.44 6.00 -16.96
C LEU A 207 13.32 6.50 -18.13
N HIS A 208 14.02 5.62 -18.85
CA HIS A 208 15.05 5.98 -19.84
C HIS A 208 14.61 7.03 -20.90
N GLY A 209 13.34 7.01 -21.31
CA GLY A 209 12.77 7.96 -22.29
C GLY A 209 12.35 9.33 -21.74
N ARG A 210 12.50 9.58 -20.43
CA ARG A 210 11.89 10.72 -19.74
C ARG A 210 12.83 11.93 -19.57
N GLY A 211 13.97 11.90 -20.26
CA GLY A 211 14.99 12.95 -20.19
C GLY A 211 16.09 12.66 -19.16
N PRO A 212 16.93 13.65 -18.81
CA PRO A 212 17.99 13.47 -17.82
C PRO A 212 17.43 13.18 -16.43
N ILE A 213 17.95 12.17 -15.75
CA ILE A 213 17.49 11.69 -14.44
C ILE A 213 18.57 11.92 -13.38
N ALA A 214 18.24 12.64 -12.32
CA ALA A 214 19.12 12.76 -11.15
C ALA A 214 18.74 11.71 -10.11
N VAL A 215 19.71 10.89 -9.70
CA VAL A 215 19.52 9.82 -8.70
C VAL A 215 20.12 10.23 -7.37
N PHE A 216 19.31 10.23 -6.33
CA PHE A 216 19.68 10.58 -4.95
C PHE A 216 19.57 9.35 -4.08
N SER A 217 20.63 9.01 -3.35
CA SER A 217 20.60 7.93 -2.37
C SER A 217 21.42 8.28 -1.14
N ASP A 218 20.98 7.81 0.02
CA ASP A 218 21.80 7.78 1.23
C ASP A 218 22.84 6.64 1.20
N GLU A 219 22.68 5.70 0.28
CA GLU A 219 23.61 4.60 0.02
C GLU A 219 24.25 4.75 -1.37
N ALA A 220 25.58 4.94 -1.41
CA ALA A 220 26.31 5.19 -2.66
C ALA A 220 26.23 4.03 -3.66
N GLU A 221 26.24 2.79 -3.17
CA GLU A 221 26.07 1.59 -4.00
C GLU A 221 24.71 1.58 -4.70
N ALA A 222 23.63 1.86 -3.95
CA ALA A 222 22.29 1.92 -4.50
C ALA A 222 22.14 3.02 -5.57
N ALA A 223 22.69 4.21 -5.32
CA ALA A 223 22.73 5.27 -6.35
C ALA A 223 23.47 4.81 -7.62
N GLY A 224 24.64 4.18 -7.45
CA GLY A 224 25.45 3.69 -8.58
C GLY A 224 24.72 2.62 -9.40
N ARG A 225 24.10 1.63 -8.73
CA ARG A 225 23.37 0.55 -9.39
C ARG A 225 22.14 1.05 -10.14
N VAL A 226 21.36 1.95 -9.52
CA VAL A 226 20.18 2.55 -10.14
C VAL A 226 20.56 3.42 -11.34
N ALA A 227 21.61 4.24 -11.21
CA ALA A 227 22.11 5.04 -12.32
C ALA A 227 22.64 4.16 -13.47
N ALA A 228 23.34 3.07 -13.16
CA ALA A 228 23.81 2.11 -14.16
C ALA A 228 22.64 1.45 -14.91
N ALA A 229 21.57 1.07 -14.20
CA ALA A 229 20.38 0.48 -14.82
C ALA A 229 19.68 1.44 -15.78
N ILE A 230 19.53 2.73 -15.40
CA ILE A 230 19.01 3.78 -16.29
C ILE A 230 19.85 3.89 -17.56
N THR A 231 21.18 3.98 -17.41
CA THR A 231 22.09 4.11 -18.55
C THR A 231 22.06 2.87 -19.45
N ALA A 232 22.00 1.67 -18.88
CA ALA A 232 21.92 0.41 -19.62
C ALA A 232 20.64 0.31 -20.48
N ALA A 233 19.54 0.93 -20.03
CA ALA A 233 18.30 1.05 -20.80
C ALA A 233 18.30 2.20 -21.83
N GLY A 234 19.45 2.87 -22.05
CA GLY A 234 19.58 3.99 -22.98
C GLY A 234 19.14 5.34 -22.39
N GLY A 235 18.93 5.42 -21.07
CA GLY A 235 18.58 6.65 -20.37
C GLY A 235 19.78 7.55 -20.12
N ARG A 236 19.52 8.82 -19.80
CA ARG A 236 20.56 9.78 -19.41
C ARG A 236 20.49 10.05 -17.92
N THR A 237 21.59 9.88 -17.22
CA THR A 237 21.71 10.28 -15.81
C THR A 237 22.41 11.63 -15.72
N VAL A 238 22.01 12.45 -14.74
CA VAL A 238 22.70 13.69 -14.41
C VAL A 238 23.76 13.37 -13.37
N ASP A 239 25.01 13.70 -13.68
CA ASP A 239 26.06 13.68 -12.67
C ASP A 239 25.86 14.85 -11.71
N TYR A 240 25.33 14.50 -10.54
CA TYR A 240 25.12 15.39 -9.41
C TYR A 240 26.39 15.54 -8.55
N GLY A 241 27.46 14.82 -8.88
CA GLY A 241 28.72 14.71 -8.15
C GLY A 241 29.49 16.03 -7.95
N GLY A 242 29.09 17.11 -8.63
CA GLY A 242 29.67 18.45 -8.48
C GLY A 242 29.20 19.24 -7.25
N LEU A 243 28.07 18.88 -6.62
CA LEU A 243 27.62 19.52 -5.37
C LEU A 243 28.29 18.98 -4.11
N ARG A 244 29.13 17.95 -4.26
CA ARG A 244 30.01 17.49 -3.20
C ARG A 244 31.27 18.36 -3.13
N GLN A 245 31.09 19.65 -2.84
CA GLN A 245 32.24 20.48 -2.48
C GLN A 245 32.97 19.82 -1.29
N PRO A 246 34.30 19.59 -1.39
CA PRO A 246 35.08 19.10 -0.26
C PRO A 246 34.85 20.02 0.95
N GLY A 247 34.38 19.46 2.08
CA GLY A 247 34.19 20.20 3.34
C GLY A 247 32.76 20.70 3.65
N MET A 248 31.77 20.54 2.76
CA MET A 248 30.37 20.84 3.13
C MET A 248 29.81 19.75 4.07
N PRO A 249 29.28 20.12 5.25
CA PRO A 249 28.63 19.17 6.15
C PRO A 249 27.43 18.47 5.48
N ASP A 250 27.27 17.17 5.72
CA ASP A 250 26.24 16.35 5.06
C ASP A 250 24.80 16.83 5.29
N HIS A 251 24.56 17.50 6.40
CA HIS A 251 23.25 18.06 6.72
C HIS A 251 22.92 19.33 5.90
N LEU A 252 23.92 20.14 5.54
CA LEU A 252 23.75 21.25 4.59
C LEU A 252 23.61 20.72 3.16
N ARG A 253 24.32 19.64 2.84
CA ARG A 253 24.17 18.91 1.57
C ARG A 253 22.73 18.46 1.37
N ALA A 254 22.11 17.88 2.38
CA ALA A 254 20.71 17.46 2.32
C ALA A 254 19.75 18.62 2.00
N PHE A 255 20.04 19.85 2.46
CA PHE A 255 19.22 21.02 2.10
C PHE A 255 19.43 21.43 0.64
N VAL A 256 20.66 21.39 0.12
CA VAL A 256 20.91 21.66 -1.30
C VAL A 256 20.24 20.59 -2.18
N ASP A 257 20.33 19.31 -1.80
CA ASP A 257 19.63 18.21 -2.48
C ASP A 257 18.12 18.47 -2.51
N PHE A 258 17.53 18.86 -1.38
CA PHE A 258 16.13 19.21 -1.29
C PHE A 258 15.74 20.33 -2.26
N LEU A 259 16.53 21.41 -2.31
CA LEU A 259 16.29 22.54 -3.22
C LEU A 259 16.43 22.14 -4.69
N TYR A 260 17.44 21.33 -5.03
CA TYR A 260 17.60 20.83 -6.39
C TYR A 260 16.42 19.94 -6.79
N ILE A 261 16.05 18.96 -5.95
CA ILE A 261 14.92 18.05 -6.20
C ILE A 261 13.63 18.85 -6.39
N SER A 262 13.39 19.87 -5.57
CA SER A 262 12.20 20.72 -5.67
C SER A 262 12.07 21.49 -6.98
N ARG A 263 13.12 21.52 -7.81
CA ARG A 263 13.12 22.18 -9.12
C ARG A 263 12.95 21.21 -10.28
N CYS A 264 12.98 19.89 -10.03
CA CYS A 264 12.76 18.89 -11.06
C CYS A 264 11.25 18.80 -11.38
N PRO A 265 10.86 18.81 -12.68
CA PRO A 265 9.45 18.75 -13.08
C PRO A 265 8.69 17.54 -12.54
N VAL A 266 9.38 16.40 -12.49
CA VAL A 266 8.87 15.15 -11.93
C VAL A 266 9.79 14.71 -10.81
N ILE A 267 9.20 14.44 -9.64
CA ILE A 267 9.91 13.97 -8.46
C ILE A 267 9.31 12.63 -8.06
N THR A 268 10.16 11.67 -7.77
CA THR A 268 9.76 10.34 -7.32
C THR A 268 10.70 9.85 -6.24
N GLY A 269 10.17 9.04 -5.32
CA GLY A 269 10.93 8.66 -4.14
C GLY A 269 10.42 7.46 -3.39
N THR A 270 11.30 6.81 -2.63
CA THR A 270 10.98 5.67 -1.77
C THR A 270 9.69 5.91 -1.00
N PRO A 271 8.72 4.97 -1.04
CA PRO A 271 7.48 5.07 -0.27
C PRO A 271 7.78 5.34 1.22
N GLY A 272 6.87 6.02 1.92
CA GLY A 272 7.06 6.38 3.33
C GLY A 272 8.08 7.49 3.61
N SER A 273 8.97 7.83 2.67
CA SER A 273 9.90 8.96 2.86
C SER A 273 9.21 10.31 2.64
N SER A 274 9.22 11.17 3.67
CA SER A 274 8.73 12.55 3.55
C SER A 274 9.57 13.43 2.63
N PHE A 275 10.85 13.12 2.47
CA PHE A 275 11.82 14.04 1.88
C PHE A 275 11.46 14.50 0.46
N ALA A 276 11.19 13.54 -0.44
CA ALA A 276 10.88 13.83 -1.83
C ALA A 276 9.46 14.38 -2.02
N PHE A 277 8.52 13.92 -1.18
CA PHE A 277 7.15 14.41 -1.19
C PHE A 277 7.06 15.88 -0.78
N GLU A 278 7.79 16.26 0.27
CA GLU A 278 7.86 17.66 0.69
C GLU A 278 8.66 18.52 -0.29
N ALA A 279 9.68 17.97 -0.97
CA ALA A 279 10.38 18.70 -2.03
C ALA A 279 9.44 19.03 -3.19
N ALA A 280 8.54 18.11 -3.56
CA ALA A 280 7.53 18.35 -4.58
C ALA A 280 6.54 19.44 -4.19
N ARG A 281 6.02 19.41 -2.95
CA ARG A 281 5.15 20.48 -2.41
C ARG A 281 5.87 21.83 -2.36
N PHE A 282 7.11 21.83 -1.88
CA PHE A 282 7.94 23.04 -1.81
C PHE A 282 8.13 23.68 -3.20
N GLY A 283 8.40 22.85 -4.20
CA GLY A 283 8.63 23.24 -5.57
C GLY A 283 7.38 23.45 -6.43
N LYS A 284 6.19 23.10 -5.91
CA LYS A 284 4.95 22.95 -6.70
C LYS A 284 5.11 22.02 -7.91
N GLN A 285 5.87 20.94 -7.72
CA GLN A 285 6.17 19.97 -8.76
C GLN A 285 5.28 18.73 -8.65
N ARG A 286 5.24 17.95 -9.73
CA ARG A 286 4.53 16.68 -9.74
C ARG A 286 5.30 15.65 -8.92
N PHE A 287 4.74 15.24 -7.79
CA PHE A 287 5.19 14.03 -7.11
C PHE A 287 4.53 12.82 -7.74
N VAL A 288 5.36 11.91 -8.20
CA VAL A 288 5.01 10.57 -8.64
C VAL A 288 5.49 9.71 -7.48
N ARG A 289 4.58 9.08 -6.74
CA ARG A 289 5.02 8.13 -5.70
C ARG A 289 5.96 7.12 -6.38
N ASN A 290 7.07 6.65 -5.78
CA ASN A 290 7.73 5.50 -6.40
C ASN A 290 6.65 4.42 -6.52
N LEU A 291 6.43 3.92 -7.74
CA LEU A 291 5.24 3.15 -8.11
C LEU A 291 3.93 3.98 -8.15
N ASP A 292 3.95 5.19 -8.73
CA ASP A 292 2.75 5.86 -9.21
C ASP A 292 2.25 5.02 -10.38
N ARG A 293 1.13 4.37 -10.09
CA ARG A 293 0.49 3.35 -10.91
C ARG A 293 0.11 3.87 -12.30
N SER A 294 0.14 5.19 -12.53
CA SER A 294 -0.08 5.83 -13.83
C SER A 294 1.13 5.77 -14.79
N PHE A 295 2.37 5.71 -14.29
CA PHE A 295 3.57 5.73 -15.14
C PHE A 295 3.93 4.35 -15.71
N MET A 296 3.54 3.28 -15.00
CA MET A 296 3.57 1.91 -15.53
C MET A 296 2.53 1.68 -16.64
N MET A 297 1.51 2.54 -16.75
CA MET A 297 0.46 2.40 -17.77
C MET A 297 0.95 2.66 -19.19
N ASP A 298 2.13 3.30 -19.36
CA ASP A 298 2.57 3.85 -20.64
C ASP A 298 3.70 3.04 -21.32
N GLN A 299 4.32 2.09 -20.60
CA GLN A 299 5.47 1.31 -21.12
C GLN A 299 5.47 -0.19 -20.73
N ALA A 300 4.61 -0.66 -19.82
CA ALA A 300 4.43 -2.11 -19.59
C ALA A 300 3.61 -2.81 -20.69
N ALA A 301 3.31 -2.10 -21.79
CA ALA A 301 2.60 -2.62 -22.97
C ALA A 301 3.39 -3.71 -23.73
N GLY A 302 4.58 -4.09 -23.26
CA GLY A 302 5.39 -5.15 -23.85
C GLY A 302 4.96 -6.56 -23.45
N GLU A 303 4.72 -6.85 -22.16
CA GLU A 303 4.66 -8.27 -21.71
C GLU A 303 3.75 -8.57 -20.48
N GLN A 304 3.18 -7.61 -19.77
CA GLN A 304 2.31 -7.91 -18.60
C GLN A 304 0.83 -7.72 -18.92
N ASP A 305 0.02 -8.70 -18.51
CA ASP A 305 -1.41 -8.67 -18.70
C ASP A 305 -2.11 -7.60 -17.83
N GLU A 306 -3.33 -7.25 -18.21
CA GLU A 306 -4.05 -6.15 -17.58
C GLU A 306 -4.40 -6.40 -16.11
N LEU A 307 -4.62 -7.65 -15.70
CA LEU A 307 -4.93 -7.96 -14.32
C LEU A 307 -3.69 -7.85 -13.43
N SER A 308 -2.54 -8.30 -13.93
CA SER A 308 -1.23 -8.10 -13.29
C SER A 308 -0.97 -6.61 -13.03
N ARG A 309 -1.32 -5.75 -13.99
CA ARG A 309 -1.27 -4.30 -13.84
C ARG A 309 -2.21 -3.79 -12.75
N LEU A 310 -3.45 -4.30 -12.69
CA LEU A 310 -4.43 -3.90 -11.69
C LEU A 310 -4.08 -4.36 -10.27
N ALA A 311 -3.49 -5.55 -10.11
CA ALA A 311 -3.02 -6.02 -8.80
C ALA A 311 -1.98 -5.07 -8.21
N LEU A 312 -1.01 -4.64 -9.04
CA LEU A 312 -0.05 -3.61 -8.66
C LEU A 312 -0.74 -2.26 -8.40
N LEU A 313 -1.75 -1.89 -9.23
CA LEU A 313 -2.60 -0.70 -9.08
C LEU A 313 -3.48 -0.73 -7.82
N HIS A 314 -3.66 -1.85 -7.12
CA HIS A 314 -4.44 -1.88 -5.88
C HIS A 314 -3.65 -2.37 -4.67
N GLY A 315 -2.46 -2.93 -4.89
CA GLY A 315 -1.58 -3.41 -3.81
C GLY A 315 -2.01 -4.80 -3.35
N SER A 316 -2.57 -5.59 -4.28
CA SER A 316 -2.90 -6.98 -4.04
C SER A 316 -1.64 -7.83 -4.19
N ASP A 317 -1.46 -8.72 -3.23
CA ASP A 317 -0.43 -9.75 -3.15
C ASP A 317 -0.56 -10.86 -4.21
N LYS A 318 -1.70 -10.92 -4.92
CA LYS A 318 -1.90 -11.83 -6.06
C LYS A 318 -0.86 -11.66 -7.19
N ASN A 319 -0.14 -10.53 -7.21
CA ASN A 319 1.03 -10.27 -8.06
C ASN A 319 2.28 -9.80 -7.25
N ALA A 320 2.26 -9.93 -5.92
CA ALA A 320 3.35 -9.53 -5.04
C ALA A 320 3.56 -10.61 -3.95
N GLY A 321 4.39 -11.61 -4.28
CA GLY A 321 4.59 -12.82 -3.49
C GLY A 321 4.03 -14.07 -4.19
N HIS A 322 3.02 -13.87 -5.04
CA HIS A 322 2.40 -14.89 -5.89
C HIS A 322 2.35 -14.42 -7.35
N SER A 323 2.21 -15.37 -8.30
CA SER A 323 2.08 -15.11 -9.74
C SER A 323 0.67 -15.47 -10.25
N TYR A 324 -0.37 -15.26 -9.43
CA TYR A 324 -1.73 -15.71 -9.73
C TYR A 324 -2.41 -14.88 -10.83
N THR A 325 -2.07 -13.59 -10.95
CA THR A 325 -2.73 -12.68 -11.90
C THR A 325 -2.65 -13.13 -13.35
N ALA A 326 -1.53 -13.68 -13.80
CA ALA A 326 -1.40 -14.20 -15.17
C ALA A 326 -2.35 -15.39 -15.42
N LEU A 327 -2.53 -16.27 -14.42
CA LEU A 327 -3.46 -17.40 -14.50
C LEU A 327 -4.89 -16.90 -14.52
N TYR A 328 -5.25 -16.02 -13.60
CA TYR A 328 -6.55 -15.37 -13.58
C TYR A 328 -6.85 -14.65 -14.91
N HIS A 329 -5.88 -13.93 -15.47
CA HIS A 329 -6.07 -13.26 -16.74
C HIS A 329 -6.38 -14.24 -17.86
N SER A 330 -5.62 -15.33 -17.97
CA SER A 330 -5.85 -16.33 -19.01
C SER A 330 -7.25 -16.97 -18.94
N HIS A 331 -7.79 -17.19 -17.74
CA HIS A 331 -9.14 -17.77 -17.56
C HIS A 331 -10.26 -16.74 -17.63
N PHE A 332 -10.04 -15.50 -17.16
CA PHE A 332 -11.11 -14.53 -16.96
C PHE A 332 -11.14 -13.40 -17.99
N ALA A 333 -10.08 -13.21 -18.79
CA ALA A 333 -10.06 -12.19 -19.84
C ALA A 333 -11.30 -12.23 -20.76
N PRO A 334 -11.82 -13.41 -21.17
CA PRO A 334 -13.04 -13.48 -21.99
C PRO A 334 -14.32 -12.94 -21.31
N LEU A 335 -14.35 -12.86 -19.97
CA LEU A 335 -15.54 -12.46 -19.20
C LEU A 335 -15.59 -10.95 -18.93
N ARG A 336 -14.53 -10.20 -19.26
CA ARG A 336 -14.35 -8.81 -18.81
C ARG A 336 -15.43 -7.83 -19.24
N SER A 337 -15.94 -8.01 -20.45
CA SER A 337 -16.99 -7.15 -21.01
C SER A 337 -18.40 -7.58 -20.60
N THR A 338 -18.54 -8.64 -19.81
CA THR A 338 -19.84 -9.16 -19.36
C THR A 338 -20.24 -8.53 -18.02
N PRO A 339 -21.52 -8.18 -17.83
CA PRO A 339 -22.06 -7.93 -16.50
C PRO A 339 -22.01 -9.22 -15.70
N LEU A 340 -21.25 -9.23 -14.61
CA LEU A 340 -21.02 -10.43 -13.81
C LEU A 340 -21.02 -10.15 -12.32
N LYS A 341 -21.19 -11.19 -11.53
CA LYS A 341 -21.12 -11.15 -10.07
C LYS A 341 -19.94 -12.01 -9.62
N LEU A 342 -18.97 -11.39 -8.95
CA LEU A 342 -17.79 -12.07 -8.41
C LEU A 342 -17.84 -12.07 -6.88
N LEU A 343 -17.64 -13.22 -6.26
CA LEU A 343 -17.39 -13.35 -4.83
C LEU A 343 -15.92 -13.62 -4.58
N GLU A 344 -15.34 -12.91 -3.61
CA GLU A 344 -14.06 -13.27 -2.99
C GLU A 344 -14.28 -13.47 -1.48
N ILE A 345 -13.79 -14.60 -0.98
CA ILE A 345 -13.78 -14.95 0.44
C ILE A 345 -12.36 -14.69 0.95
N GLY A 346 -12.22 -13.90 2.00
CA GLY A 346 -10.95 -13.30 2.41
C GLY A 346 -10.77 -11.92 1.78
N ILE A 347 -11.05 -10.87 2.54
CA ILE A 347 -10.88 -9.47 2.09
C ILE A 347 -9.47 -8.95 2.43
N GLY A 348 -8.80 -9.59 3.40
CA GLY A 348 -7.45 -9.26 3.84
C GLY A 348 -7.42 -8.16 4.92
N GLY A 349 -6.23 -7.83 5.40
CA GLY A 349 -6.05 -6.87 6.50
C GLY A 349 -6.41 -7.43 7.89
N TYR A 350 -6.72 -8.72 8.00
CA TYR A 350 -6.95 -9.44 9.27
C TYR A 350 -7.96 -8.73 10.19
N GLU A 351 -7.59 -8.48 11.45
CA GLU A 351 -8.48 -7.89 12.46
C GLU A 351 -8.78 -6.40 12.25
N ASP A 352 -7.96 -5.69 11.47
CA ASP A 352 -8.15 -4.25 11.24
C ASP A 352 -9.35 -4.00 10.32
N PRO A 353 -10.41 -3.32 10.78
CA PRO A 353 -11.59 -3.06 9.98
C PRO A 353 -11.37 -2.04 8.86
N HIS A 354 -10.28 -1.27 8.90
CA HIS A 354 -9.96 -0.25 7.90
C HIS A 354 -8.86 -0.71 6.92
N ALA A 355 -8.24 -1.86 7.15
CA ALA A 355 -7.29 -2.48 6.23
C ALA A 355 -7.94 -3.60 5.40
N GLY A 356 -7.39 -3.83 4.20
CA GLY A 356 -7.84 -4.87 3.26
C GLY A 356 -8.58 -4.31 2.03
N GLY A 357 -9.10 -5.22 1.20
CA GLY A 357 -9.92 -4.89 0.02
C GLY A 357 -9.14 -4.55 -1.24
N ALA A 358 -7.81 -4.74 -1.25
CA ALA A 358 -6.98 -4.47 -2.43
C ALA A 358 -7.40 -5.35 -3.63
N SER A 359 -7.64 -6.64 -3.42
CA SER A 359 -8.12 -7.57 -4.45
C SER A 359 -9.55 -7.24 -4.90
N LEU A 360 -10.45 -6.86 -3.98
CA LEU A 360 -11.81 -6.43 -4.35
C LEU A 360 -11.79 -5.24 -5.31
N ARG A 361 -10.96 -4.22 -5.05
CA ARG A 361 -10.80 -3.06 -5.94
C ARG A 361 -10.16 -3.45 -7.28
N MET A 362 -9.22 -4.40 -7.26
CA MET A 362 -8.64 -4.98 -8.47
C MET A 362 -9.72 -5.67 -9.33
N TRP A 363 -10.57 -6.51 -8.75
CA TRP A 363 -11.66 -7.17 -9.47
C TRP A 363 -12.68 -6.17 -10.01
N ARG A 364 -13.04 -5.17 -9.20
CA ARG A 364 -13.96 -4.10 -9.59
C ARG A 364 -13.49 -3.38 -10.85
N ASP A 365 -12.19 -3.12 -10.96
CA ASP A 365 -11.61 -2.41 -12.11
C ASP A 365 -11.34 -3.36 -13.29
N TYR A 366 -11.07 -4.63 -13.03
CA TYR A 366 -10.85 -5.63 -14.09
C TYR A 366 -12.15 -6.01 -14.82
N PHE A 367 -13.26 -6.04 -14.07
CA PHE A 367 -14.62 -6.25 -14.55
C PHE A 367 -15.42 -4.94 -14.44
N PRO A 368 -15.34 -4.04 -15.43
CA PRO A 368 -15.93 -2.70 -15.35
C PRO A 368 -17.46 -2.71 -15.18
N GLN A 369 -18.14 -3.78 -15.63
CA GLN A 369 -19.58 -3.99 -15.47
C GLN A 369 -19.91 -4.99 -14.35
N GLY A 370 -18.91 -5.43 -13.60
CA GLY A 370 -19.06 -6.45 -12.56
C GLY A 370 -19.46 -5.87 -11.20
N GLU A 371 -20.25 -6.63 -10.45
CA GLU A 371 -20.48 -6.45 -9.02
C GLU A 371 -19.55 -7.38 -8.23
N VAL A 372 -18.85 -6.84 -7.24
CA VAL A 372 -17.89 -7.56 -6.41
C VAL A 372 -18.44 -7.70 -4.99
N PHE A 373 -18.44 -8.93 -4.51
CA PHE A 373 -18.88 -9.33 -3.19
C PHE A 373 -17.66 -9.80 -2.40
N GLY A 374 -17.46 -9.29 -1.19
CA GLY A 374 -16.42 -9.73 -0.27
C GLY A 374 -17.03 -10.40 0.95
N LEU A 375 -16.49 -11.54 1.37
CA LEU A 375 -16.82 -12.18 2.65
C LEU A 375 -15.56 -12.26 3.52
N ASP A 376 -15.60 -11.71 4.73
CA ASP A 376 -14.50 -11.84 5.70
C ASP A 376 -15.01 -12.21 7.08
N TYR A 377 -14.19 -12.93 7.83
CA TYR A 377 -14.49 -13.28 9.23
C TYR A 377 -14.51 -12.03 10.11
N HIS A 378 -13.57 -11.12 9.87
CA HIS A 378 -13.45 -9.85 10.58
C HIS A 378 -14.33 -8.77 9.92
N PRO A 379 -14.82 -7.78 10.69
CA PRO A 379 -15.53 -6.65 10.10
C PRO A 379 -14.61 -5.89 9.14
N LYS A 380 -15.15 -5.44 8.00
CA LYS A 380 -14.44 -4.61 7.01
C LYS A 380 -15.28 -3.41 6.63
N HIS A 381 -14.73 -2.20 6.79
CA HIS A 381 -15.39 -0.93 6.52
C HIS A 381 -15.03 -0.42 5.13
N ILE A 382 -15.51 -1.13 4.11
CA ILE A 382 -15.33 -0.75 2.69
C ILE A 382 -16.66 -0.23 2.16
N SER A 383 -16.70 1.05 1.82
CA SER A 383 -17.86 1.72 1.22
C SER A 383 -17.47 2.28 -0.14
N GLU A 384 -17.57 1.45 -1.16
CA GLU A 384 -17.20 1.77 -2.53
C GLU A 384 -18.23 1.27 -3.53
N GLU A 385 -18.35 1.98 -4.64
CA GLU A 385 -19.25 1.61 -5.72
C GLU A 385 -18.92 0.20 -6.26
N ARG A 386 -19.97 -0.59 -6.51
CA ARG A 386 -19.92 -1.99 -6.98
C ARG A 386 -19.20 -2.98 -6.07
N ILE A 387 -18.82 -2.59 -4.85
CA ILE A 387 -18.24 -3.50 -3.84
C ILE A 387 -19.21 -3.64 -2.66
N ARG A 388 -19.58 -4.87 -2.32
CA ARG A 388 -20.46 -5.20 -1.19
C ARG A 388 -19.75 -6.17 -0.26
N VAL A 389 -19.61 -5.81 1.02
CA VAL A 389 -18.90 -6.62 2.01
C VAL A 389 -19.84 -7.27 3.01
N PHE A 390 -19.55 -8.50 3.39
CA PHE A 390 -20.29 -9.31 4.35
C PHE A 390 -19.34 -9.81 5.42
N GLN A 391 -19.82 -9.79 6.67
CA GLN A 391 -19.08 -10.32 7.80
C GLN A 391 -19.62 -11.71 8.17
N GLY A 392 -18.70 -12.66 8.37
CA GLY A 392 -18.99 -13.95 8.98
C GLY A 392 -18.00 -15.04 8.56
N SER A 393 -18.11 -16.20 9.21
CA SER A 393 -17.30 -17.36 8.83
C SER A 393 -17.75 -17.92 7.48
N GLN A 394 -16.79 -18.22 6.61
CA GLN A 394 -17.04 -18.97 5.36
C GLN A 394 -17.61 -20.37 5.61
N ALA A 395 -17.37 -20.93 6.80
CA ALA A 395 -17.88 -22.24 7.20
C ALA A 395 -19.27 -22.18 7.89
N ASP A 396 -19.88 -21.00 8.02
CA ASP A 396 -21.23 -20.86 8.60
C ASP A 396 -22.31 -20.83 7.49
N PRO A 397 -23.14 -21.88 7.36
CA PRO A 397 -24.18 -21.93 6.33
C PRO A 397 -25.21 -20.79 6.44
N ARG A 398 -25.41 -20.20 7.64
CA ARG A 398 -26.33 -19.08 7.82
C ARG A 398 -25.77 -17.79 7.24
N VAL A 399 -24.45 -17.61 7.29
CA VAL A 399 -23.76 -16.46 6.68
C VAL A 399 -23.85 -16.59 5.16
N LEU A 400 -23.53 -17.77 4.62
CA LEU A 400 -23.61 -18.03 3.18
C LEU A 400 -25.02 -17.89 2.63
N ALA A 401 -26.04 -18.35 3.37
CA ALA A 401 -27.44 -18.16 2.97
C ALA A 401 -27.80 -16.67 2.82
N ARG A 402 -27.40 -15.81 3.77
CA ARG A 402 -27.61 -14.36 3.68
C ARG A 402 -26.85 -13.73 2.52
N LEU A 403 -25.62 -14.18 2.27
CA LEU A 403 -24.82 -13.74 1.13
C LEU A 403 -25.53 -14.06 -0.19
N ILE A 404 -25.97 -15.31 -0.36
CA ILE A 404 -26.69 -15.78 -1.56
C ILE A 404 -28.00 -15.01 -1.76
N GLU A 405 -28.76 -14.80 -0.69
CA GLU A 405 -29.99 -13.99 -0.73
C GLU A 405 -29.71 -12.56 -1.21
N ALA A 406 -28.62 -11.95 -0.70
CA ALA A 406 -28.24 -10.59 -1.04
C ALA A 406 -27.72 -10.43 -2.49
N VAL A 407 -27.23 -11.51 -3.10
CA VAL A 407 -26.80 -11.58 -4.51
C VAL A 407 -28.02 -11.62 -5.44
N GLY A 408 -29.13 -12.22 -4.98
CA GLY A 408 -30.37 -12.33 -5.73
C GLY A 408 -30.30 -13.34 -6.87
N GLU A 409 -31.22 -13.21 -7.83
CA GLU A 409 -31.35 -14.14 -8.94
C GLU A 409 -30.07 -14.20 -9.80
N GLY A 410 -29.78 -15.40 -10.30
CA GLY A 410 -28.66 -15.67 -11.20
C GLY A 410 -27.40 -16.21 -10.51
N GLY A 411 -27.20 -16.08 -9.20
CA GLY A 411 -25.99 -16.60 -8.54
C GLY A 411 -24.70 -15.89 -8.98
N PHE A 412 -23.54 -16.53 -8.72
CA PHE A 412 -22.22 -15.97 -9.03
C PHE A 412 -21.70 -16.46 -10.38
N ASP A 413 -20.94 -15.62 -11.09
CA ASP A 413 -20.17 -16.02 -12.28
C ASP A 413 -18.78 -16.52 -11.87
N ILE A 414 -18.22 -15.93 -10.81
CA ILE A 414 -16.90 -16.26 -10.28
C ILE A 414 -16.99 -16.31 -8.75
N ILE A 415 -16.40 -17.34 -8.16
CA ILE A 415 -16.18 -17.45 -6.71
C ILE A 415 -14.69 -17.72 -6.47
N ILE A 416 -14.06 -16.96 -5.58
CA ILE A 416 -12.66 -17.11 -5.19
C ILE A 416 -12.62 -17.36 -3.68
N ASP A 417 -12.03 -18.47 -3.26
CA ASP A 417 -11.77 -18.82 -1.87
C ASP A 417 -10.30 -18.54 -1.53
N ASP A 418 -10.07 -17.36 -0.96
CA ASP A 418 -8.79 -16.84 -0.45
C ASP A 418 -8.91 -16.56 1.07
N GLY A 419 -9.72 -17.39 1.75
CA GLY A 419 -10.18 -17.14 3.12
C GLY A 419 -9.22 -17.65 4.18
N SER A 420 -9.65 -18.66 4.95
CA SER A 420 -8.86 -19.13 6.09
C SER A 420 -7.77 -20.15 5.74
N HIS A 421 -7.79 -20.67 4.50
CA HIS A 421 -6.93 -21.75 3.99
C HIS A 421 -6.93 -23.03 4.86
N ARG A 422 -7.98 -23.25 5.65
CA ARG A 422 -8.14 -24.49 6.43
C ARG A 422 -8.84 -25.51 5.56
N SER A 423 -8.30 -26.73 5.47
CA SER A 423 -8.84 -27.76 4.58
C SER A 423 -10.34 -28.03 4.82
N GLU A 424 -10.77 -28.08 6.08
CA GLU A 424 -12.17 -28.27 6.43
C GLU A 424 -13.07 -27.07 6.08
N HIS A 425 -12.54 -25.84 6.06
CA HIS A 425 -13.31 -24.66 5.68
C HIS A 425 -13.44 -24.57 4.16
N VAL A 426 -12.34 -24.75 3.43
CA VAL A 426 -12.31 -24.69 1.96
C VAL A 426 -13.23 -25.76 1.36
N THR A 427 -13.14 -27.01 1.84
CA THR A 427 -13.99 -28.10 1.33
C THR A 427 -15.47 -27.90 1.66
N ALA A 428 -15.80 -27.45 2.88
CA ALA A 428 -17.18 -27.16 3.26
C ALA A 428 -17.75 -25.98 2.45
N THR A 429 -16.97 -24.92 2.28
CA THR A 429 -17.37 -23.71 1.53
C THR A 429 -17.60 -24.04 0.06
N PHE A 430 -16.71 -24.81 -0.57
CA PHE A 430 -16.89 -25.29 -1.94
C PHE A 430 -18.20 -26.06 -2.10
N MET A 431 -18.47 -27.04 -1.23
CA MET A 431 -19.72 -27.83 -1.32
C MET A 431 -20.98 -26.99 -1.11
N MET A 432 -20.92 -25.94 -0.30
CA MET A 432 -22.06 -25.04 -0.06
C MET A 432 -22.27 -24.04 -1.21
N LEU A 433 -21.20 -23.53 -1.83
CA LEU A 433 -21.28 -22.44 -2.81
C LEU A 433 -21.23 -22.88 -4.27
N PHE A 434 -20.61 -24.02 -4.59
CA PHE A 434 -20.55 -24.55 -5.96
C PHE A 434 -21.93 -24.76 -6.61
N PRO A 435 -23.01 -25.09 -5.88
CA PRO A 435 -24.36 -25.10 -6.44
C PRO A 435 -24.90 -23.74 -6.87
N PHE A 436 -24.38 -22.64 -6.33
CA PHE A 436 -24.80 -21.27 -6.62
C PHE A 436 -23.88 -20.56 -7.63
N LEU A 437 -22.87 -21.27 -8.15
CA LEU A 437 -22.08 -20.85 -9.30
C LEU A 437 -22.87 -21.14 -10.58
N LYS A 438 -22.95 -20.13 -11.47
CA LYS A 438 -23.60 -20.25 -12.77
C LYS A 438 -22.93 -21.31 -13.65
N GLU A 439 -23.70 -21.89 -14.54
CA GLU A 439 -23.17 -22.69 -15.65
C GLU A 439 -22.15 -21.86 -16.45
N GLY A 440 -20.97 -22.43 -16.71
CA GLY A 440 -19.87 -21.69 -17.30
C GLY A 440 -19.22 -20.68 -16.34
N GLY A 441 -19.45 -20.79 -15.03
CA GLY A 441 -18.75 -20.02 -14.00
C GLY A 441 -17.45 -20.68 -13.55
N TRP A 442 -16.66 -19.94 -12.76
CA TRP A 442 -15.40 -20.41 -12.19
C TRP A 442 -15.43 -20.41 -10.66
N TYR A 443 -15.04 -21.51 -10.03
CA TYR A 443 -14.66 -21.55 -8.62
C TYR A 443 -13.15 -21.63 -8.53
N VAL A 444 -12.52 -20.77 -7.73
CA VAL A 444 -11.07 -20.72 -7.57
C VAL A 444 -10.71 -20.86 -6.11
N VAL A 445 -9.65 -21.62 -5.81
CA VAL A 445 -9.10 -21.79 -4.46
C VAL A 445 -7.65 -21.35 -4.47
N GLU A 446 -7.30 -20.38 -3.64
CA GLU A 446 -5.93 -19.89 -3.45
C GLU A 446 -5.24 -20.57 -2.27
N ASP A 447 -3.93 -20.40 -2.22
CA ASP A 447 -3.04 -20.84 -1.14
C ASP A 447 -3.12 -22.32 -0.74
N THR A 448 -3.18 -23.19 -1.74
CA THR A 448 -3.27 -24.64 -1.54
C THR A 448 -2.01 -25.28 -0.95
N GLN A 449 -0.88 -24.55 -0.82
CA GLN A 449 0.31 -25.01 -0.07
C GLN A 449 -0.02 -25.39 1.37
N THR A 450 -1.01 -24.71 1.97
CA THR A 450 -1.46 -24.92 3.35
C THR A 450 -2.02 -26.33 3.59
N ALA A 451 -2.42 -27.04 2.53
CA ALA A 451 -2.78 -28.46 2.57
C ALA A 451 -1.67 -29.36 3.11
N ASN A 452 -0.42 -28.90 3.09
CA ASN A 452 0.76 -29.62 3.61
C ASN A 452 1.15 -29.21 5.04
N TRP A 453 0.41 -28.31 5.68
CA TRP A 453 0.72 -27.79 7.03
C TRP A 453 -0.27 -28.31 8.06
N ALA A 454 0.21 -29.03 9.09
CA ALA A 454 -0.63 -29.65 10.11
C ALA A 454 -1.61 -28.67 10.79
N LYS A 455 -1.20 -27.41 11.01
CA LYS A 455 -2.03 -26.35 11.60
C LYS A 455 -3.29 -26.03 10.78
N PHE A 456 -3.27 -26.32 9.48
CA PHE A 456 -4.32 -26.02 8.50
C PHE A 456 -5.06 -27.28 8.02
N GLY A 457 -4.92 -28.39 8.76
CA GLY A 457 -5.66 -29.63 8.49
C GLY A 457 -4.96 -30.57 7.52
N ALA A 458 -3.65 -30.45 7.34
CA ALA A 458 -2.86 -31.53 6.72
C ALA A 458 -2.95 -32.81 7.56
N LEU A 459 -2.82 -33.96 6.89
CA LEU A 459 -2.97 -35.30 7.47
C LEU A 459 -2.36 -35.41 8.88
N ASP A 460 -3.21 -35.67 9.88
CA ASP A 460 -2.77 -36.01 11.22
C ASP A 460 -2.04 -37.35 11.17
N THR A 461 -0.80 -37.37 11.67
CA THR A 461 0.02 -38.56 11.91
C THR A 461 -0.67 -39.63 12.78
N ALA A 462 -1.83 -39.34 13.38
CA ALA A 462 -2.61 -40.24 14.22
C ALA A 462 -3.80 -40.96 13.53
N GLY A 463 -3.83 -41.09 12.20
CA GLY A 463 -4.70 -42.06 11.51
C GLY A 463 -6.19 -41.68 11.38
N SER A 464 -6.60 -40.49 11.83
CA SER A 464 -7.90 -39.90 11.48
C SER A 464 -7.81 -39.25 10.10
N ARG A 465 -8.20 -39.98 9.06
CA ARG A 465 -8.12 -39.56 7.65
C ARG A 465 -9.13 -38.45 7.30
N ARG A 466 -8.92 -37.21 7.76
CA ARG A 466 -9.56 -36.04 7.14
C ARG A 466 -8.80 -35.72 5.86
N LEU A 467 -9.52 -35.68 4.74
CA LEU A 467 -8.94 -35.28 3.46
C LEU A 467 -8.48 -33.82 3.54
N SER A 468 -7.24 -33.56 3.15
CA SER A 468 -6.78 -32.20 2.88
C SER A 468 -7.55 -31.60 1.70
N MET A 469 -7.56 -30.27 1.56
CA MET A 469 -8.20 -29.62 0.40
C MET A 469 -7.64 -30.15 -0.93
N MET A 470 -6.33 -30.43 -1.01
CA MET A 470 -5.72 -30.94 -2.23
C MET A 470 -6.15 -32.38 -2.55
N GLU A 471 -6.32 -33.24 -1.55
CA GLU A 471 -6.89 -34.59 -1.77
C GLU A 471 -8.35 -34.49 -2.20
N PHE A 472 -9.12 -33.60 -1.59
CA PHE A 472 -10.51 -33.35 -1.98
C PHE A 472 -10.62 -32.94 -3.46
N PHE A 473 -9.87 -31.92 -3.91
CA PHE A 473 -9.93 -31.49 -5.31
C PHE A 473 -9.35 -32.51 -6.29
N LYS A 474 -8.34 -33.29 -5.88
CA LYS A 474 -7.84 -34.41 -6.71
C LYS A 474 -8.90 -35.48 -6.94
N ASN A 475 -9.68 -35.82 -5.91
CA ASN A 475 -10.77 -36.80 -6.06
C ASN A 475 -11.87 -36.33 -7.02
N LEU A 476 -12.05 -35.01 -7.21
CA LEU A 476 -13.00 -34.48 -8.20
C LEU A 476 -12.55 -34.73 -9.65
N VAL A 477 -11.26 -35.01 -9.89
CA VAL A 477 -10.76 -35.38 -11.23
C VAL A 477 -11.27 -36.76 -11.66
N ASP A 478 -11.45 -37.68 -10.72
CA ASP A 478 -12.08 -38.98 -11.00
C ASP A 478 -13.55 -38.78 -11.38
N GLY A 479 -14.24 -37.89 -10.65
CA GLY A 479 -15.61 -37.49 -10.94
C GLY A 479 -15.81 -36.80 -12.29
N LEU A 480 -14.82 -36.03 -12.76
CA LEU A 480 -14.85 -35.45 -14.11
C LEU A 480 -14.98 -36.54 -15.19
N ASN A 481 -14.39 -37.71 -14.97
CA ASN A 481 -14.40 -38.84 -15.92
C ASN A 481 -15.39 -39.93 -15.51
N TRP A 482 -16.42 -39.61 -14.71
CA TRP A 482 -17.30 -40.61 -14.12
C TRP A 482 -17.95 -41.56 -15.14
N ARG A 483 -18.19 -41.11 -16.37
CA ARG A 483 -18.74 -41.94 -17.48
C ARG A 483 -17.80 -43.01 -17.98
N GLU A 484 -16.49 -42.84 -17.80
CA GLU A 484 -15.45 -43.78 -18.22
C GLU A 484 -15.15 -44.85 -17.16
N VAL A 485 -15.68 -44.67 -15.94
CA VAL A 485 -15.39 -45.58 -14.83
C VAL A 485 -16.14 -46.90 -15.04
N HIS A 486 -15.40 -48.01 -15.09
CA HIS A 486 -16.00 -49.34 -15.04
C HIS A 486 -16.43 -49.70 -13.62
N ALA A 487 -17.60 -49.21 -13.21
CA ALA A 487 -18.24 -49.50 -11.94
C ALA A 487 -19.75 -49.62 -12.14
N PRO A 488 -20.28 -50.80 -12.52
CA PRO A 488 -21.70 -50.98 -12.73
C PRO A 488 -22.52 -50.61 -11.48
N GLY A 489 -23.52 -49.74 -11.63
CA GLY A 489 -24.32 -49.22 -10.51
C GLY A 489 -23.72 -48.00 -9.81
N TYR A 490 -22.67 -47.40 -10.37
CA TYR A 490 -22.16 -46.10 -9.92
C TYR A 490 -23.26 -45.02 -10.03
N GLU A 491 -23.48 -44.29 -8.93
CA GLU A 491 -24.38 -43.14 -8.89
C GLU A 491 -23.54 -41.86 -8.88
N PRO A 492 -23.61 -41.02 -9.93
CA PRO A 492 -22.80 -39.81 -10.00
C PRO A 492 -23.24 -38.81 -8.93
N THR A 493 -22.26 -38.19 -8.29
CA THR A 493 -22.45 -37.10 -7.33
C THR A 493 -22.87 -35.81 -8.04
N TYR A 494 -23.30 -34.81 -7.26
CA TYR A 494 -23.57 -33.48 -7.81
C TYR A 494 -22.35 -32.91 -8.54
N CYS A 495 -21.15 -33.09 -7.99
CA CYS A 495 -19.91 -32.61 -8.61
C CYS A 495 -19.63 -33.33 -9.93
N ASP A 496 -19.81 -34.65 -9.98
CA ASP A 496 -19.57 -35.46 -11.19
C ASP A 496 -20.42 -34.97 -12.36
N LEU A 497 -21.65 -34.55 -12.09
CA LEU A 497 -22.59 -34.03 -13.10
C LEU A 497 -22.37 -32.56 -13.49
N ASN A 498 -21.62 -31.80 -12.68
CA ASN A 498 -21.58 -30.33 -12.77
C ASN A 498 -20.17 -29.73 -12.87
N ILE A 499 -19.11 -30.54 -12.92
CA ILE A 499 -17.75 -30.08 -13.16
C ILE A 499 -17.36 -30.47 -14.59
N SER A 500 -17.04 -29.47 -15.41
CA SER A 500 -16.61 -29.69 -16.80
C SER A 500 -15.10 -29.47 -17.00
N GLY A 501 -14.36 -29.16 -15.92
CA GLY A 501 -12.91 -28.98 -16.00
C GLY A 501 -12.29 -28.59 -14.66
N LEU A 502 -11.04 -29.02 -14.45
CA LEU A 502 -10.21 -28.61 -13.32
C LEU A 502 -8.81 -28.24 -13.82
N HIS A 503 -8.25 -27.14 -13.30
CA HIS A 503 -6.89 -26.70 -13.60
C HIS A 503 -6.12 -26.52 -12.31
N PHE A 504 -5.02 -27.28 -12.17
CA PHE A 504 -4.14 -27.20 -11.01
C PHE A 504 -2.87 -26.46 -11.41
N TYR A 505 -2.56 -25.40 -10.66
CA TYR A 505 -1.30 -24.67 -10.77
C TYR A 505 -0.62 -24.61 -9.40
N HIS A 506 0.56 -24.00 -9.34
CA HIS A 506 1.25 -23.80 -8.06
C HIS A 506 0.37 -22.95 -7.14
N ASN A 507 -0.07 -23.54 -6.03
CA ASN A 507 -0.84 -22.93 -4.95
C ASN A 507 -2.26 -22.44 -5.32
N ILE A 508 -2.76 -22.72 -6.52
CA ILE A 508 -4.10 -22.28 -6.95
C ILE A 508 -4.80 -23.34 -7.80
N VAL A 509 -6.10 -23.53 -7.58
CA VAL A 509 -6.94 -24.49 -8.31
C VAL A 509 -8.15 -23.78 -8.89
N PHE A 510 -8.41 -23.97 -10.18
CA PHE A 510 -9.61 -23.49 -10.88
C PHE A 510 -10.53 -24.68 -11.17
N VAL A 511 -11.81 -24.55 -10.85
CA VAL A 511 -12.86 -25.52 -11.17
C VAL A 511 -13.90 -24.84 -12.07
N ARG A 512 -14.15 -25.42 -13.23
CA ARG A 512 -15.13 -24.94 -14.20
C ARG A 512 -16.49 -25.59 -13.91
N LYS A 513 -17.50 -24.78 -13.66
CA LYS A 513 -18.89 -25.24 -13.60
C LYS A 513 -19.40 -25.49 -15.01
N GLY A 514 -19.97 -26.67 -15.22
CA GLY A 514 -20.62 -27.02 -16.49
C GLY A 514 -21.28 -28.38 -16.39
N ARG A 515 -22.34 -28.58 -17.19
CA ARG A 515 -22.91 -29.92 -17.40
C ARG A 515 -21.84 -30.90 -17.88
N ASN A 516 -21.65 -31.97 -17.13
CA ASN A 516 -20.74 -33.07 -17.47
C ASN A 516 -21.53 -34.30 -17.88
N ASP A 517 -22.06 -34.24 -19.11
CA ASP A 517 -22.94 -35.23 -19.72
C ASP A 517 -22.38 -35.81 -21.02
N GLU A 518 -21.07 -35.63 -21.28
CA GLU A 518 -20.38 -36.29 -22.39
C GLU A 518 -20.38 -37.81 -22.16
N GLU A 519 -20.94 -38.56 -23.12
CA GLU A 519 -21.04 -40.00 -23.04
C GLU A 519 -19.72 -40.67 -23.43
N SER A 520 -19.37 -41.75 -22.74
CA SER A 520 -18.21 -42.56 -23.11
C SER A 520 -18.44 -43.26 -24.45
N ASN A 521 -17.38 -43.36 -25.25
CA ASN A 521 -17.37 -44.09 -26.52
C ASN A 521 -17.19 -45.60 -26.33
N ILE A 522 -16.83 -46.07 -25.13
CA ILE A 522 -16.54 -47.48 -24.82
C ILE A 522 -17.44 -47.98 -23.70
N VAL A 523 -17.50 -47.25 -22.58
CA VAL A 523 -18.20 -47.65 -21.37
C VAL A 523 -19.66 -47.22 -21.46
N GLN A 524 -20.60 -48.16 -21.27
CA GLN A 524 -22.03 -47.84 -21.26
C GLN A 524 -22.61 -48.14 -19.88
N ALA A 525 -23.27 -47.17 -19.28
CA ALA A 525 -23.80 -47.28 -17.90
C ALA A 525 -22.74 -47.82 -16.91
N ASN A 526 -21.53 -47.26 -16.99
CA ASN A 526 -20.38 -47.65 -16.17
C ASN A 526 -19.96 -49.13 -16.32
N ARG A 527 -20.30 -49.76 -17.45
CA ARG A 527 -19.95 -51.14 -17.78
C ARG A 527 -19.11 -51.18 -19.04
N MET A 528 -17.91 -51.77 -18.95
CA MET A 528 -17.11 -52.12 -20.12
C MET A 528 -17.81 -53.18 -20.96
N PRO A 529 -17.66 -53.13 -22.29
CA PRO A 529 -18.24 -54.15 -23.16
C PRO A 529 -17.48 -55.47 -23.02
N GLY A 530 -18.19 -56.59 -23.16
CA GLY A 530 -17.66 -57.93 -22.83
C GLY A 530 -16.35 -58.29 -23.53
N TRP A 531 -16.13 -57.82 -24.77
CA TRP A 531 -14.93 -58.10 -25.56
C TRP A 531 -13.64 -57.43 -25.02
N MET A 532 -13.75 -56.51 -24.06
CA MET A 532 -12.61 -55.87 -23.38
C MET A 532 -12.30 -56.48 -22.00
N THR A 533 -13.22 -57.27 -21.45
CA THR A 533 -13.13 -57.86 -20.10
C THR A 533 -12.79 -59.36 -20.13
N GLU A 534 -12.71 -59.95 -21.32
CA GLU A 534 -12.14 -61.28 -21.62
C GLU A 534 -10.66 -61.15 -21.99
#